data_AF-A0A094QE15-F1
#
_entry.id   AF-A0A094QE15-F1
#
_cell.length_a   1.000
_cell.length_b   1.000
_cell.length_c   1.000
_cell.angle_alpha   90.00
_cell.angle_beta   90.00
_cell.angle_gamma   90.00
#
_symmetry.space_group_name_H-M   'P 1'
#
loop_
_entity.id
_entity.type
_entity.pdbx_description
1 polymer ?
#
loop_
_entity_poly.entity_id
_entity_poly.type
_entity_poly.pdbx_seq_one_letter_code
_entity_poly.pdbx_strand_id
1 'polypeptide(L)'
;MATVTIGLLLASKLSVNLIGGGLVILGMALLIATLAFWRSAVEDPAVLAPLEIMADRSFARADQAKRTEMLNDVRTEGAEPIINHIAPAALMREPISEPEKPFHDPYPHDDDAVDVLPPIIDPLLIQQKNKE
;
A
#
# COMPACT_ATOMS: atom_id res chain seq x y z
N MET A 1 37.28 -15.31 59.15
CA MET A 1 35.82 -15.50 58.92
C MET A 1 35.20 -14.30 58.22
N ALA A 2 35.28 -13.07 58.78
CA ALA A 2 34.63 -11.88 58.20
C ALA A 2 35.14 -11.43 56.81
N THR A 3 36.43 -11.55 56.52
CA THR A 3 37.02 -11.14 55.23
C THR A 3 36.59 -12.03 54.06
N VAL A 4 36.46 -13.34 54.31
CA VAL A 4 36.01 -14.33 53.32
C VAL A 4 34.53 -14.11 52.98
N THR A 5 33.69 -13.81 53.98
CA THR A 5 32.27 -13.50 53.76
C THR A 5 32.07 -12.21 52.99
N ILE A 6 32.88 -11.17 53.23
CA ILE A 6 32.81 -9.90 52.49
C ILE A 6 33.25 -10.08 51.03
N GLY A 7 34.31 -10.84 50.77
CA GLY A 7 34.76 -11.17 49.42
C GLY A 7 33.73 -11.96 48.62
N LEU A 8 33.06 -12.94 49.25
CA LEU A 8 32.01 -13.74 48.62
C LEU A 8 30.77 -12.89 48.28
N LEU A 9 30.38 -11.97 49.16
CA LEU A 9 29.28 -11.03 48.91
C LEU A 9 29.60 -10.05 47.78
N LEU A 10 30.82 -9.52 47.72
CA LEU A 10 31.26 -8.64 46.61
C LEU A 10 31.27 -9.39 45.27
N ALA A 11 31.80 -10.61 45.24
CA ALA A 11 31.82 -11.44 44.03
C ALA A 11 30.39 -11.74 43.55
N SER A 12 29.49 -12.12 44.47
CA SER A 12 28.08 -12.38 44.15
C SER A 12 27.35 -11.14 43.60
N LYS A 13 27.55 -9.97 44.21
CA LYS A 13 26.99 -8.69 43.73
C LYS A 13 27.46 -8.36 42.31
N LEU A 14 28.74 -8.61 42.03
CA LEU A 14 29.34 -8.32 40.74
C LEU A 14 28.81 -9.26 39.65
N SER A 15 28.66 -10.56 39.95
CA SER A 15 28.05 -11.54 39.04
C SER A 15 26.59 -11.21 38.72
N VAL A 16 25.80 -10.82 39.72
CA VAL A 16 24.38 -10.47 39.52
C VAL A 16 24.22 -9.22 38.65
N ASN A 17 25.04 -8.18 38.89
CA ASN A 17 25.02 -6.98 38.04
C ASN A 17 25.47 -7.28 36.61
N LEU A 18 26.45 -8.18 36.41
CA LEU A 18 26.91 -8.56 35.07
C LEU A 18 25.80 -9.29 34.28
N ILE A 19 25.13 -10.25 34.93
CA ILE A 19 24.04 -11.02 34.33
C ILE A 19 22.84 -10.10 34.06
N GLY A 20 22.47 -9.25 35.02
CA GLY A 20 21.37 -8.30 34.87
C GLY A 20 21.64 -7.29 33.76
N GLY A 21 22.84 -6.69 33.73
CA GLY A 21 23.25 -5.77 32.67
C GLY A 21 23.28 -6.44 31.30
N GLY A 22 23.78 -7.67 31.22
CA GLY A 22 23.76 -8.49 30.01
C GLY A 22 22.35 -8.76 29.50
N LEU A 23 21.41 -9.08 30.39
CA LEU A 23 20.00 -9.30 30.03
C LEU A 23 19.34 -8.02 29.48
N VAL A 24 19.64 -6.87 30.07
CA VAL A 24 19.12 -5.57 29.61
C VAL A 24 19.65 -5.24 28.22
N ILE A 25 20.96 -5.41 27.99
CA ILE A 25 21.58 -5.18 26.68
C ILE A 25 20.99 -6.14 25.63
N LEU A 26 20.86 -7.42 25.98
CA LEU A 26 20.28 -8.42 25.09
C LEU A 26 18.82 -8.10 24.73
N GLY A 27 18.02 -7.70 25.72
CA GLY A 27 16.64 -7.25 25.50
C GLY A 27 16.57 -6.03 24.59
N MET A 28 17.45 -5.05 24.78
CA MET A 28 17.53 -3.86 23.93
C MET A 28 17.90 -4.24 22.49
N ALA A 29 18.88 -5.12 22.31
CA ALA A 29 19.29 -5.61 20.99
C ALA A 29 18.14 -6.33 20.27
N LEU A 30 17.40 -7.20 20.97
CA LEU A 30 16.23 -7.90 20.43
C LEU A 30 15.10 -6.94 20.05
N LEU A 31 14.86 -5.90 20.85
CA LEU A 31 13.87 -4.88 20.56
C LEU A 31 14.24 -4.09 19.30
N ILE A 32 15.49 -3.65 19.18
CA ILE A 32 15.99 -2.96 17.98
C ILE A 32 15.86 -3.85 16.75
N ALA A 33 16.24 -5.13 16.85
CA ALA A 33 16.14 -6.07 15.76
C ALA A 33 14.68 -6.27 15.30
N THR A 34 13.73 -6.31 16.24
CA THR A 34 12.31 -6.44 15.93
C THR A 34 11.76 -5.19 15.25
N LEU A 35 12.14 -4.00 15.70
CA LEU A 35 11.77 -2.74 15.05
C LEU A 35 12.38 -2.62 13.65
N ALA A 36 13.65 -3.02 13.49
CA ALA A 36 14.31 -3.06 12.20
C ALA A 36 13.63 -4.05 11.25
N PHE A 37 13.24 -5.22 11.76
CA PHE A 37 12.48 -6.21 11.00
C PHE A 37 11.13 -5.66 10.55
N TRP A 38 10.37 -5.00 11.42
CA TRP A 38 9.10 -4.36 11.02
C TRP A 38 9.31 -3.29 9.95
N ARG A 39 10.36 -2.48 10.09
CA ARG A 39 10.69 -1.45 9.10
C ARG A 39 11.10 -2.05 7.76
N SER A 40 11.76 -3.20 7.77
CA SER A 40 12.14 -3.93 6.54
C SER A 40 11.00 -4.76 5.96
N ALA A 41 10.03 -5.19 6.78
CA ALA A 41 8.85 -5.92 6.31
C ALA A 41 7.86 -5.00 5.58
N VAL A 42 7.98 -3.69 5.76
CA VAL A 42 7.39 -2.68 4.87
C VAL A 42 8.34 -2.46 3.69
N GLU A 43 8.57 -3.52 2.91
CA GLU A 43 9.02 -3.36 1.53
C GLU A 43 7.79 -2.87 0.75
N ASP A 44 7.66 -1.54 0.62
CA ASP A 44 6.65 -0.96 -0.24
C ASP A 44 6.79 -1.57 -1.63
N PRO A 45 5.78 -2.27 -2.16
CA PRO A 45 5.85 -2.78 -3.52
C PRO A 45 5.97 -1.57 -4.43
N ALA A 46 7.12 -1.38 -5.07
CA ALA A 46 7.36 -0.27 -6.01
C ALA A 46 6.33 -0.23 -7.17
N VAL A 47 5.54 -1.30 -7.33
CA VAL A 47 4.42 -1.43 -8.26
C VAL A 47 3.17 -0.67 -7.79
N LEU A 48 2.98 -0.48 -6.48
CA LEU A 48 1.86 0.26 -5.88
C LEU A 48 2.17 1.75 -5.68
N ALA A 49 3.44 2.16 -5.69
CA ALA A 49 3.83 3.56 -5.50
C ALA A 49 3.13 4.55 -6.48
N PRO A 50 2.92 4.22 -7.78
CA PRO A 50 2.11 5.06 -8.65
C PRO A 50 0.63 5.14 -8.24
N LEU A 51 0.05 4.07 -7.71
CA LEU A 51 -1.34 4.05 -7.21
C LEU A 51 -1.50 4.90 -5.94
N GLU A 52 -0.51 4.91 -5.07
CA GLU A 52 -0.51 5.74 -3.85
C GLU A 52 -0.49 7.23 -4.20
N ILE A 53 0.31 7.62 -5.19
CA ILE A 53 0.30 9.00 -5.69
C ILE A 53 -1.06 9.35 -6.29
N MET A 54 -1.72 8.43 -7.01
CA MET A 54 -3.06 8.69 -7.54
C MET A 54 -4.13 8.86 -6.46
N ALA A 55 -3.96 8.22 -5.31
CA ALA A 55 -4.87 8.33 -4.16
C ALA A 55 -4.70 9.66 -3.38
N ASP A 56 -3.59 10.39 -3.59
CA ASP A 56 -3.30 11.60 -2.86
C ASP A 56 -4.07 12.84 -3.37
N ARG A 57 -4.42 13.74 -2.45
CA ARG A 57 -5.14 14.98 -2.74
C ARG A 57 -4.33 15.92 -3.64
N SER A 58 -3.00 15.83 -3.56
CA SER A 58 -2.07 16.58 -4.41
C SER A 58 -2.24 16.22 -5.88
N PHE A 59 -2.36 14.91 -6.18
CA PHE A 59 -2.57 14.41 -7.53
C PHE A 59 -3.94 14.81 -8.09
N ALA A 60 -5.00 14.69 -7.28
CA ALA A 60 -6.35 15.10 -7.68
C ALA A 60 -6.42 16.58 -8.12
N ARG A 61 -5.61 17.46 -7.52
CA ARG A 61 -5.59 18.90 -7.83
C ARG A 61 -4.54 19.33 -8.85
N ALA A 62 -3.59 18.45 -9.20
CA ALA A 62 -2.53 18.77 -10.14
C ALA A 62 -3.03 18.82 -11.58
N ASP A 63 -2.39 19.66 -12.40
CA ASP A 63 -2.61 19.72 -13.84
C ASP A 63 -2.00 18.48 -14.54
N GLN A 64 -2.45 18.17 -15.75
CA GLN A 64 -2.13 16.91 -16.44
C GLN A 64 -0.62 16.67 -16.60
N ALA A 65 0.15 17.72 -16.94
CA ALA A 65 1.60 17.64 -17.05
C ALA A 65 2.29 17.35 -15.70
N LYS A 66 1.75 17.90 -14.61
CA LYS A 66 2.28 17.71 -13.26
C LYS A 66 1.90 16.34 -12.69
N ARG A 67 0.74 15.80 -13.07
CA ARG A 67 0.36 14.41 -12.77
C ARG A 67 1.29 13.41 -13.41
N THR A 68 1.66 13.61 -14.68
CA THR A 68 2.60 12.71 -15.38
C THR A 68 4.00 12.78 -14.80
N GLU A 69 4.45 13.95 -14.37
CA GLU A 69 5.72 14.14 -13.66
C GLU A 69 5.73 13.36 -12.35
N MET A 70 4.71 13.56 -11.49
CA MET A 70 4.60 12.85 -10.21
C MET A 70 4.55 11.32 -10.36
N LEU A 71 3.95 10.80 -11.44
CA LEU A 71 3.92 9.35 -11.72
C LEU A 71 5.24 8.81 -12.27
N ASN A 72 6.00 9.62 -13.01
CA ASN A 72 7.31 9.23 -13.53
C ASN A 72 8.36 9.19 -12.42
N ASP A 73 8.24 10.05 -11.40
CA ASP A 73 9.15 10.10 -10.25
C ASP A 73 9.10 8.85 -9.36
N VAL A 74 7.95 8.18 -9.26
CA VAL A 74 7.77 6.94 -8.47
C VAL A 74 7.84 5.66 -9.29
N ARG A 75 8.18 5.78 -10.57
CA ARG A 75 8.24 4.64 -11.48
C ARG A 75 9.49 3.81 -11.19
N THR A 76 9.37 2.49 -11.25
CA THR A 76 10.50 1.57 -11.04
C THR A 76 11.61 1.81 -12.06
N GLU A 77 12.87 1.70 -11.62
CA GLU A 77 14.05 1.87 -12.48
C GLU A 77 13.98 0.93 -13.71
N GLY A 78 14.03 1.51 -14.91
CA GLY A 78 13.99 0.77 -16.17
C GLY A 78 12.64 0.80 -16.91
N ALA A 79 11.59 1.39 -16.36
CA ALA A 79 10.30 1.51 -17.04
C ALA A 79 10.21 2.81 -17.87
N GLU A 80 9.73 2.71 -19.12
CA GLU A 80 9.67 3.86 -20.04
C GLU A 80 8.83 5.01 -19.48
N PRO A 81 9.31 6.28 -19.55
CA PRO A 81 8.59 7.43 -19.01
C PRO A 81 7.29 7.70 -19.79
N ILE A 82 6.27 8.17 -19.08
CA ILE A 82 5.00 8.57 -19.69
C ILE A 82 5.21 9.92 -20.38
N ILE A 83 5.41 9.89 -21.70
CA ILE A 83 5.60 11.08 -22.54
C ILE A 83 4.26 11.59 -23.09
N ASN A 84 3.29 10.69 -23.31
CA ASN A 84 1.96 11.02 -23.82
C ASN A 84 0.89 10.28 -23.02
N HIS A 85 -0.09 11.00 -22.48
CA HIS A 85 -1.30 10.42 -21.88
C HIS A 85 -2.30 9.91 -22.94
N ILE A 86 -1.88 9.81 -24.19
CA ILE A 86 -2.72 9.31 -25.27
C ILE A 86 -2.73 7.79 -25.11
N ALA A 87 -3.87 7.25 -24.70
CA ALA A 87 -4.09 5.82 -24.70
C ALA A 87 -3.66 5.28 -26.08
N PRO A 88 -2.86 4.20 -26.15
CA PRO A 88 -2.45 3.61 -27.42
C PRO A 88 -3.65 3.49 -28.36
N ALA A 89 -3.48 3.74 -29.66
CA ALA A 89 -4.59 3.67 -30.62
C ALA A 89 -5.35 2.33 -30.58
N ALA A 90 -4.67 1.26 -30.13
CA ALA A 90 -5.26 -0.04 -29.85
C ALA A 90 -6.35 -0.02 -28.75
N LEU A 91 -6.22 0.86 -27.74
CA LEU A 91 -7.20 1.05 -26.65
C LEU A 91 -8.28 2.10 -26.99
N MET A 92 -8.08 2.92 -28.03
CA MET A 92 -9.09 3.89 -28.49
C MET A 92 -10.15 3.26 -29.39
N ARG A 93 -9.89 2.04 -29.89
CA ARG A 93 -10.88 1.26 -30.62
C ARG A 93 -11.76 0.52 -29.62
N GLU A 94 -13.08 0.61 -29.78
CA GLU A 94 -14.00 -0.23 -29.01
C GLU A 94 -13.62 -1.70 -29.26
N PRO A 95 -13.25 -2.45 -28.20
CA PRO A 95 -12.83 -3.83 -28.36
C PRO A 95 -13.98 -4.63 -28.97
N ILE A 96 -13.69 -5.38 -30.02
CA ILE A 96 -14.69 -6.16 -30.78
C ILE A 96 -15.33 -7.23 -29.87
N SER A 97 -14.65 -7.59 -28.78
CA SER A 97 -15.15 -8.47 -27.73
C SER A 97 -14.38 -8.20 -26.43
N GLU A 98 -14.99 -8.56 -25.29
CA GLU A 98 -14.26 -8.63 -24.02
C GLU A 98 -13.03 -9.55 -24.19
N PRO A 99 -11.85 -9.14 -23.71
CA PRO A 99 -10.67 -9.99 -23.75
C PRO A 99 -10.93 -11.29 -22.97
N GLU A 100 -10.51 -12.42 -23.53
CA GLU A 100 -10.61 -13.73 -22.89
C GLU A 100 -9.85 -13.68 -21.55
N LYS A 101 -10.57 -13.85 -20.43
CA LYS A 101 -9.98 -13.80 -19.09
C LYS A 101 -8.98 -14.97 -18.96
N PRO A 102 -7.67 -14.71 -18.72
CA PRO A 102 -6.67 -15.77 -18.60
C PRO A 102 -6.92 -16.72 -17.43
N PHE A 103 -7.76 -16.30 -16.48
CA PHE A 103 -8.14 -17.04 -15.30
C PHE A 103 -9.66 -17.22 -15.28
N HIS A 104 -10.09 -18.46 -15.05
CA HIS A 104 -11.50 -18.76 -14.86
C HIS A 104 -11.90 -18.34 -13.44
N ASP A 105 -12.70 -17.29 -13.34
CA ASP A 105 -13.26 -16.86 -12.07
C ASP A 105 -14.27 -17.91 -11.58
N PRO A 106 -14.04 -18.57 -10.41
CA PRO A 106 -15.00 -19.51 -9.86
C PRO A 106 -16.31 -18.85 -9.41
N TYR A 107 -16.33 -17.52 -9.27
CA TYR A 107 -17.54 -16.74 -9.01
C TYR A 107 -17.88 -15.90 -10.25
N PRO A 108 -18.80 -16.36 -11.10
CA PRO A 108 -19.23 -15.58 -12.25
C PRO A 108 -19.98 -14.33 -11.77
N HIS A 109 -19.40 -13.16 -12.01
CA HIS A 109 -19.98 -11.83 -11.74
C HIS A 109 -21.02 -11.41 -12.80
N ASP A 110 -21.66 -12.37 -13.47
CA ASP A 110 -22.63 -12.10 -14.53
C ASP A 110 -23.93 -11.48 -13.96
N ASP A 111 -24.14 -11.60 -12.64
CA ASP A 111 -25.23 -11.02 -11.86
C ASP A 111 -24.93 -9.61 -11.31
N ASP A 112 -23.67 -9.18 -11.32
CA ASP A 112 -23.24 -7.81 -10.96
C ASP A 112 -23.43 -6.81 -12.11
N ALA A 113 -23.80 -7.30 -13.30
CA ALA A 113 -24.29 -6.45 -14.38
C ALA A 113 -25.62 -5.82 -13.96
N VAL A 114 -25.55 -4.70 -13.26
CA VAL A 114 -26.71 -3.86 -12.98
C VAL A 114 -27.34 -3.55 -14.33
N ASP A 115 -28.55 -4.06 -14.57
CA ASP A 115 -29.35 -3.71 -15.74
C ASP A 115 -29.32 -2.18 -15.85
N VAL A 116 -28.62 -1.66 -16.85
CA VAL A 116 -28.54 -0.23 -17.11
C VAL A 116 -29.90 0.18 -17.65
N LEU A 117 -30.85 0.33 -16.73
CA LEU A 117 -32.08 1.04 -17.00
C LEU A 117 -31.67 2.40 -17.55
N PRO A 118 -32.33 2.89 -18.62
CA PRO A 118 -32.01 4.19 -19.18
C PRO A 118 -31.96 5.20 -18.04
N PRO A 119 -30.90 6.02 -17.95
CA PRO A 119 -30.66 6.88 -16.80
C PRO A 119 -31.70 8.00 -16.84
N ILE A 120 -32.88 7.74 -16.28
CA ILE A 120 -33.84 8.78 -15.93
C ILE A 120 -33.28 9.39 -14.64
N ILE A 121 -32.34 10.32 -14.86
CA ILE A 121 -31.52 10.99 -13.85
C ILE A 121 -32.37 11.87 -12.93
N ASP A 122 -33.65 12.08 -13.22
CA ASP A 122 -34.50 12.97 -12.44
C ASP A 122 -35.85 12.30 -12.05
N PRO A 123 -36.06 11.96 -10.76
CA PRO A 123 -37.35 11.47 -10.28
C PRO A 123 -38.49 12.49 -10.46
N LEU A 124 -38.19 13.77 -10.74
CA LEU A 124 -39.19 14.81 -10.99
C LEU A 124 -39.78 14.75 -12.41
N LEU A 125 -39.07 14.16 -13.38
CA LEU A 125 -39.59 14.03 -14.76
C LEU A 125 -40.73 13.00 -14.85
N ILE A 126 -40.75 11.99 -13.97
CA ILE A 126 -41.82 10.98 -13.90
C ILE A 126 -43.14 11.63 -13.44
N GLN A 127 -43.06 12.59 -12.51
CA GLN A 127 -44.22 13.31 -11.98
C GLN A 127 -44.85 14.26 -13.01
N GLN A 128 -44.07 14.77 -13.98
CA GLN A 128 -44.59 15.64 -15.04
C GLN A 128 -45.28 14.84 -16.16
N LYS A 129 -44.74 13.68 -16.54
CA LYS A 129 -45.33 12.83 -17.59
C LYS A 129 -46.71 12.27 -17.21
N ASN A 130 -46.99 12.05 -15.92
CA ASN A 130 -48.29 11.55 -15.45
C ASN A 130 -49.35 12.64 -15.22
N LYS A 131 -49.08 13.90 -15.59
CA LYS A 131 -50.01 15.02 -15.45
C LYS A 131 -50.64 15.50 -16.76
N GLU A 132 -50.28 14.88 -17.88
CA GLU A 132 -51.01 14.97 -19.15
C GLU A 132 -51.95 13.77 -19.31
#